data_AF-A0A7W0Y1E1-F1
#
_entry.id   AF-A0A7W0Y1E1-F1
#
_cell.length_a   1.000
_cell.length_b   1.000
_cell.length_c   1.000
_cell.angle_alpha   90.00
_cell.angle_beta   90.00
_cell.angle_gamma   90.00
#
_symmetry.space_group_name_H-M   'P 1'
#
loop_
_entity.id
_entity.type
_entity.pdbx_description
1 polymer ?
#
loop_
_entity_poly.entity_id
_entity_poly.type
_entity_poly.pdbx_seq_one_letter_code
_entity_poly.pdbx_strand_id
1 'polypeptide(L)'
;MRYLLMVGVLAACDGGGGSVSVSGDFVVEGSVAGAAPASGNAMVLWVSDVGAGDYLYKYGEGTSAGAAFAVGLDEPVPTAATFGGMFGVGQIALFGSSFTLADGEVTLPESTLSDEIVGFAGEYAIVFRGTTDLAPWLTQFPMGLSCGKCVHELEGFDSFTPVACDEIVIEVDLIEDTSTCNWT
;
A
#
# COMPACT_ATOMS: atom_id res chain seq x y z
N MET A 1 -10.66 -62.63 22.98
CA MET A 1 -10.19 -62.17 21.65
C MET A 1 -10.73 -60.77 21.43
N ARG A 2 -9.83 -59.78 21.38
CA ARG A 2 -10.12 -58.36 21.11
C ARG A 2 -10.25 -58.17 19.60
N TYR A 3 -11.31 -57.52 19.14
CA TYR A 3 -11.33 -56.82 17.86
C TYR A 3 -11.81 -55.40 18.13
N LEU A 4 -10.85 -54.46 18.11
CA LEU A 4 -11.12 -53.02 18.09
C LEU A 4 -11.37 -52.65 16.62
N LEU A 5 -12.58 -52.19 16.30
CA LEU A 5 -12.90 -51.62 15.00
C LEU A 5 -12.44 -50.15 15.03
N MET A 6 -11.33 -49.82 14.36
CA MET A 6 -10.97 -48.42 14.11
C MET A 6 -11.73 -47.93 12.88
N VAL A 7 -12.66 -47.00 13.09
CA VAL A 7 -13.27 -46.21 12.01
C VAL A 7 -12.31 -45.07 11.71
N GLY A 8 -11.57 -45.17 10.61
CA GLY A 8 -10.79 -44.08 10.06
C GLY A 8 -11.71 -43.08 9.36
N VAL A 9 -11.85 -41.89 9.92
CA VAL A 9 -12.43 -40.74 9.21
C VAL A 9 -11.31 -40.14 8.37
N LEU A 10 -11.32 -40.42 7.07
CA LEU A 10 -10.56 -39.67 6.08
C LEU A 10 -11.27 -38.33 5.89
N ALA A 11 -10.81 -37.29 6.59
CA ALA A 11 -11.13 -35.93 6.22
C ALA A 11 -10.36 -35.60 4.93
N ALA A 12 -11.09 -35.55 3.82
CA ALA A 12 -10.59 -34.98 2.57
C ALA A 12 -10.45 -33.47 2.79
N CYS A 13 -9.23 -32.97 2.92
CA CYS A 13 -8.97 -31.54 2.77
C CYS A 13 -9.19 -31.20 1.31
N ASP A 14 -10.31 -30.54 1.04
CA ASP A 14 -10.62 -29.96 -0.26
C ASP A 14 -9.52 -28.98 -0.63
N GLY A 15 -8.98 -29.12 -1.84
CA GLY A 15 -7.93 -28.28 -2.39
C GLY A 15 -8.50 -26.91 -2.76
N GLY A 16 -8.84 -26.12 -1.74
CA GLY A 16 -9.17 -24.72 -1.91
C GLY A 16 -7.90 -23.97 -2.29
N GLY A 17 -7.78 -23.60 -3.56
CA GLY A 17 -6.93 -22.49 -3.96
C GLY A 17 -7.42 -21.26 -3.21
N GLY A 18 -6.84 -21.03 -2.03
CA GLY A 18 -7.19 -19.92 -1.17
C GLY A 18 -6.88 -18.65 -1.91
N SER A 19 -7.91 -18.00 -2.46
CA SER A 19 -7.88 -16.57 -2.68
C SER A 19 -7.37 -15.95 -1.38
N VAL A 20 -6.19 -15.35 -1.44
CA VAL A 20 -5.63 -14.59 -0.32
C VAL A 20 -6.55 -13.39 -0.12
N SER A 21 -7.65 -13.60 0.59
CA SER A 21 -8.53 -12.53 1.06
C SER A 21 -7.79 -11.85 2.20
N VAL A 22 -7.04 -10.81 1.85
CA VAL A 22 -6.50 -9.85 2.82
C VAL A 22 -7.60 -8.82 3.09
N SER A 23 -8.78 -9.26 3.51
CA SER A 23 -9.87 -8.34 3.86
C SER A 23 -9.73 -7.93 5.33
N GLY A 24 -9.43 -6.66 5.54
CA GLY A 24 -10.41 -5.79 6.17
C GLY A 24 -10.22 -5.34 7.61
N ASP A 25 -8.99 -5.01 8.00
CA ASP A 25 -8.69 -4.17 9.19
C ASP A 25 -7.20 -3.72 9.11
N PHE A 26 -6.68 -3.43 7.92
CA PHE A 26 -5.28 -2.98 7.80
C PHE A 26 -5.23 -1.47 8.01
N VAL A 27 -4.67 -1.06 9.15
CA VAL A 27 -4.51 0.36 9.50
C VAL A 27 -3.03 0.70 9.49
N VAL A 28 -2.69 1.78 8.80
CA VAL A 28 -1.38 2.42 8.86
C VAL A 28 -1.51 3.67 9.70
N GLU A 29 -0.86 3.68 10.85
CA GLU A 29 -0.66 4.87 11.66
C GLU A 29 0.77 5.34 11.49
N GLY A 30 1.05 6.62 11.65
CA GLY A 30 2.42 7.12 11.51
C GLY A 30 2.54 8.57 11.88
N SER A 31 3.66 9.18 11.48
CA SER A 31 3.97 10.57 11.81
C SER A 31 3.97 11.48 10.59
N VAL A 32 3.71 12.77 10.83
CA VAL A 32 3.86 13.84 9.84
C VAL A 32 5.01 14.74 10.30
N ALA A 33 6.04 14.88 9.46
CA ALA A 33 7.20 15.72 9.68
C ALA A 33 7.10 17.02 8.87
N GLY A 34 7.74 18.09 9.37
CA GLY A 34 7.73 19.42 8.74
C GLY A 34 6.60 20.32 9.24
N ALA A 35 6.17 21.27 8.40
CA ALA A 35 5.13 22.25 8.72
C ALA A 35 3.71 21.66 8.59
N ALA A 36 3.45 20.58 9.33
CA ALA A 36 2.20 19.83 9.22
C ALA A 36 0.95 20.70 9.43
N PRO A 37 -0.08 20.57 8.57
CA PRO A 37 -1.35 21.24 8.79
C PRO A 37 -2.01 20.73 10.08
N ALA A 38 -2.88 21.54 10.68
CA ALA A 38 -3.59 21.16 11.90
C ALA A 38 -4.46 19.89 11.70
N SER A 39 -5.00 19.72 10.49
CA SER A 39 -5.72 18.53 10.04
C SER A 39 -5.64 18.41 8.52
N GLY A 40 -5.70 17.19 8.01
CA GLY A 40 -5.73 16.92 6.58
C GLY A 40 -6.30 15.54 6.27
N ASN A 41 -6.40 15.24 4.98
CA ASN A 41 -6.84 13.93 4.49
C ASN A 41 -5.61 13.14 4.05
N ALA A 42 -5.41 11.96 4.63
CA ALA A 42 -4.34 11.05 4.21
C ALA A 42 -4.95 10.00 3.27
N MET A 43 -4.40 9.84 2.07
CA MET A 43 -4.92 8.92 1.05
C MET A 43 -3.80 8.05 0.50
N VAL A 44 -4.13 6.80 0.14
CA VAL A 44 -3.18 5.92 -0.55
C VAL A 44 -3.41 6.01 -2.05
N LEU A 45 -2.35 6.38 -2.76
CA LEU A 45 -2.29 6.41 -4.21
C LEU A 45 -1.44 5.25 -4.69
N TRP A 46 -2.07 4.35 -5.43
CA TRP A 46 -1.43 3.17 -5.99
C TRP A 46 -1.00 3.46 -7.41
N VAL A 47 0.26 3.16 -7.73
CA VAL A 47 0.72 3.16 -9.14
C VAL A 47 0.40 1.79 -9.72
N SER A 48 -0.26 1.78 -10.87
CA SER A 48 -0.73 0.56 -11.52
C SER A 48 -0.58 0.67 -13.04
N ASP A 49 -0.44 -0.48 -13.69
CA ASP A 49 -0.58 -0.64 -15.14
C ASP A 49 -1.36 -1.92 -15.42
N VAL A 50 -2.43 -1.80 -16.20
CA VAL A 50 -3.26 -2.92 -16.68
C VAL A 50 -3.11 -3.14 -18.19
N GLY A 51 -2.00 -2.70 -18.78
CA GLY A 51 -1.66 -2.81 -20.19
C GLY A 51 -2.06 -1.59 -21.02
N ALA A 52 -2.41 -0.48 -20.39
CA ALA A 52 -2.80 0.77 -21.04
C ALA A 52 -1.82 1.94 -20.75
N GLY A 53 -0.77 1.66 -19.99
CA GLY A 53 0.16 2.66 -19.46
C GLY A 53 -0.07 2.90 -17.97
N ASP A 54 0.89 3.58 -17.35
CA ASP A 54 0.87 3.85 -15.92
C ASP A 54 -0.25 4.84 -15.56
N TYR A 55 -0.97 4.56 -14.49
CA TYR A 55 -1.96 5.44 -13.90
C TYR A 55 -1.95 5.35 -12.38
N LEU A 56 -2.57 6.35 -11.74
CA LEU A 56 -2.80 6.35 -10.30
C LEU A 56 -4.20 5.83 -9.98
N TYR A 57 -4.31 5.01 -8.95
CA TYR A 57 -5.57 4.54 -8.40
C TYR A 57 -5.65 4.94 -6.92
N LYS A 58 -6.70 5.66 -6.52
CA LYS A 58 -6.93 5.96 -5.10
C LYS A 58 -7.69 4.81 -4.45
N TYR A 59 -7.12 4.25 -3.38
CA TYR A 59 -7.78 3.24 -2.56
C TYR A 59 -7.20 3.19 -1.16
N GLY A 60 -8.02 3.47 -0.15
CA GLY A 60 -7.59 3.64 1.23
C GLY A 60 -7.50 5.11 1.60
N GLU A 61 -8.06 5.45 2.74
CA GLU A 61 -8.16 6.83 3.22
C GLU A 61 -8.18 6.92 4.73
N GLY A 62 -7.92 8.13 5.23
CA GLY A 62 -8.03 8.48 6.61
C GLY A 62 -7.68 9.94 6.83
N THR A 63 -7.15 10.26 8.00
CA THR A 63 -6.99 11.64 8.44
C THR A 63 -5.63 11.87 9.07
N SER A 64 -5.15 13.11 9.01
CA SER A 64 -4.07 13.60 9.86
C SER A 64 -4.58 14.61 10.88
N ALA A 65 -3.91 14.65 12.04
CA ALA A 65 -4.12 15.63 13.09
C ALA A 65 -2.78 16.03 13.68
N GLY A 66 -2.31 17.24 13.35
CA GLY A 66 -0.96 17.70 13.72
C GLY A 66 0.13 16.78 13.17
N ALA A 67 0.92 16.20 14.08
CA ALA A 67 2.10 15.39 13.73
C ALA A 67 1.81 13.89 13.53
N ALA A 68 0.54 13.49 13.45
CA ALA A 68 0.14 12.09 13.31
C ALA A 68 -0.87 11.91 12.18
N PHE A 69 -0.88 10.72 11.58
CA PHE A 69 -1.90 10.32 10.62
C PHE A 69 -2.35 8.87 10.88
N ALA A 70 -3.52 8.53 10.37
CA ALA A 70 -4.01 7.16 10.28
C ALA A 70 -4.75 6.97 8.95
N VAL A 71 -4.54 5.84 8.28
CA VAL A 71 -5.20 5.44 7.03
C VAL A 71 -5.68 4.00 7.14
N GLY A 72 -6.94 3.76 6.78
CA GLY A 72 -7.56 2.43 6.77
C GLY A 72 -7.65 1.83 5.37
N LEU A 73 -7.47 0.52 5.29
CA LEU A 73 -7.73 -0.32 4.12
C LEU A 73 -8.65 -1.47 4.56
N ASP A 74 -9.95 -1.15 4.61
CA ASP A 74 -10.98 -1.97 5.24
C ASP A 74 -11.60 -3.02 4.29
N GLU A 75 -11.28 -2.94 3.00
CA GLU A 75 -11.76 -3.88 1.98
C GLU A 75 -10.54 -4.60 1.35
N PRO A 76 -10.75 -5.66 0.55
CA PRO A 76 -9.68 -6.20 -0.28
C PRO A 76 -9.14 -5.13 -1.24
N VAL A 77 -7.81 -5.07 -1.40
CA VAL A 77 -7.17 -4.19 -2.39
C VAL A 77 -7.74 -4.50 -3.78
N PRO A 78 -8.31 -3.51 -4.49
CA PRO A 78 -8.82 -3.70 -5.84
C PRO A 78 -7.73 -4.21 -6.78
N THR A 79 -8.07 -5.17 -7.65
CA THR A 79 -7.13 -5.64 -8.68
C THR A 79 -6.62 -4.50 -9.57
N ALA A 80 -7.46 -3.47 -9.80
CA ALA A 80 -7.09 -2.28 -10.56
C ALA A 80 -6.15 -1.29 -9.82
N ALA A 81 -5.94 -1.47 -8.52
CA ALA A 81 -4.95 -0.72 -7.74
C ALA A 81 -3.58 -1.44 -7.71
N THR A 82 -3.43 -2.52 -8.47
CA THR A 82 -2.28 -3.43 -8.44
C THR A 82 -1.96 -3.88 -9.85
N PHE A 83 -0.79 -4.49 -10.05
CA PHE A 83 -0.42 -5.20 -11.28
C PHE A 83 -1.22 -6.51 -11.40
N GLY A 84 -2.53 -6.42 -11.63
CA GLY A 84 -3.42 -7.57 -11.82
C GLY A 84 -3.58 -8.48 -10.60
N GLY A 85 -3.43 -7.93 -9.39
CA GLY A 85 -3.49 -8.70 -8.14
C GLY A 85 -2.22 -9.49 -7.81
N MET A 86 -1.14 -9.29 -8.57
CA MET A 86 0.14 -9.94 -8.31
C MET A 86 1.01 -9.14 -7.33
N PHE A 87 0.98 -7.82 -7.45
CA PHE A 87 1.83 -6.88 -6.71
C PHE A 87 1.22 -5.48 -6.76
N GLY A 88 1.37 -4.68 -5.72
CA GLY A 88 1.02 -3.26 -5.75
C GLY A 88 1.85 -2.45 -4.76
N VAL A 89 2.07 -1.18 -5.09
CA VAL A 89 2.72 -0.19 -4.22
C VAL A 89 1.79 1.00 -4.10
N GLY A 90 1.31 1.21 -2.88
CA GLY A 90 0.50 2.35 -2.47
C GLY A 90 1.37 3.36 -1.73
N GLN A 91 1.43 4.58 -2.22
CA GLN A 91 2.12 5.68 -1.56
C GLN A 91 1.11 6.54 -0.81
N ILE A 92 1.45 6.96 0.42
CA ILE A 92 0.56 7.78 1.24
C ILE A 92 0.87 9.25 0.96
N ALA A 93 -0.16 9.96 0.51
CA ALA A 93 -0.13 11.40 0.30
C ALA A 93 -1.06 12.11 1.28
N LEU A 94 -0.63 13.27 1.76
CA LEU A 94 -1.39 14.16 2.62
C LEU A 94 -1.95 15.32 1.80
N PHE A 95 -3.23 15.57 1.97
CA PHE A 95 -3.97 16.64 1.31
C PHE A 95 -4.59 17.59 2.34
N GLY A 96 -4.97 18.79 1.90
CA GLY A 96 -5.81 19.68 2.69
C GLY A 96 -7.15 19.02 3.05
N SER A 97 -7.71 19.35 4.22
CA SER A 97 -8.95 18.72 4.72
C SER A 97 -10.18 18.95 3.84
N SER A 98 -10.16 19.94 2.95
CA SER A 98 -11.23 20.21 1.98
C SER A 98 -11.10 19.43 0.68
N PHE A 99 -9.93 18.87 0.39
CA PHE A 99 -9.69 18.12 -0.83
C PHE A 99 -10.13 16.67 -0.65
N THR A 100 -10.95 16.17 -1.57
CA THR A 100 -11.43 14.79 -1.54
C THR A 100 -11.24 14.16 -2.91
N LEU A 101 -10.80 12.90 -2.91
CA LEU A 101 -10.68 12.09 -4.12
C LEU A 101 -11.50 10.81 -3.96
N ALA A 102 -12.36 10.54 -4.93
CA ALA A 102 -13.14 9.31 -4.93
C ALA A 102 -12.22 8.11 -5.14
N ASP A 103 -12.56 6.97 -4.53
CA ASP A 103 -11.89 5.70 -4.83
C ASP A 103 -12.02 5.36 -6.32
N GLY A 104 -10.95 4.81 -6.90
CA GLY A 104 -10.90 4.51 -8.32
C GLY A 104 -9.68 5.10 -9.03
N GLU A 105 -9.70 4.99 -10.36
CA GLU A 105 -8.71 5.63 -11.23
C GLU A 105 -8.75 7.15 -11.05
N VAL A 106 -7.57 7.73 -10.84
CA VAL A 106 -7.40 9.18 -10.69
C VAL A 106 -7.40 9.81 -12.07
N THR A 107 -8.49 10.49 -12.40
CA THR A 107 -8.70 11.14 -13.71
C THR A 107 -8.34 12.62 -13.71
N LEU A 108 -7.89 13.17 -12.58
CA LEU A 108 -7.38 14.54 -12.49
C LEU A 108 -6.08 14.67 -13.30
N PRO A 109 -5.84 15.83 -13.95
CA PRO A 109 -4.52 16.13 -14.50
C PRO A 109 -3.46 16.01 -13.40
N GLU A 110 -2.30 15.43 -13.73
CA GLU A 110 -1.20 15.23 -12.77
C GLU A 110 -0.82 16.54 -12.06
N SER A 111 -0.71 17.65 -12.81
CA SER A 111 -0.40 18.96 -12.22
C SER A 111 -1.45 19.39 -11.18
N THR A 112 -2.73 19.12 -11.43
CA THR A 112 -3.80 19.45 -10.49
C THR A 112 -3.73 18.59 -9.24
N LEU A 113 -3.39 17.30 -9.37
CA LEU A 113 -3.21 16.45 -8.21
C LEU A 113 -1.99 16.90 -7.40
N SER A 114 -0.86 17.16 -8.06
CA SER A 114 0.38 17.58 -7.41
C SER A 114 0.25 18.90 -6.66
N ASP A 115 -0.50 19.87 -7.20
CA ASP A 115 -0.77 21.15 -6.54
C ASP A 115 -1.58 21.00 -5.23
N GLU A 116 -2.29 19.88 -5.05
CA GLU A 116 -3.14 19.61 -3.88
C GLU A 116 -2.42 18.76 -2.81
N ILE A 117 -1.29 18.13 -3.16
CA ILE A 117 -0.48 17.35 -2.22
C ILE A 117 0.31 18.29 -1.31
N VAL A 118 0.03 18.22 -0.01
CA VAL A 118 0.71 18.99 1.05
C VAL A 118 1.95 18.24 1.56
N GLY A 119 1.91 16.91 1.56
CA GLY A 119 3.03 16.10 1.99
C GLY A 119 2.94 14.68 1.47
N PHE A 120 4.06 13.96 1.54
CA PHE A 120 4.19 12.66 0.91
C PHE A 120 5.13 11.73 1.68
N ALA A 121 4.81 10.44 1.72
CA ALA A 121 5.67 9.43 2.34
C ALA A 121 6.66 8.85 1.31
N GLY A 122 7.55 9.68 0.72
CA GLY A 122 8.36 9.30 -0.45
C GLY A 122 9.34 8.13 -0.23
N GLU A 123 9.76 7.90 1.01
CA GLU A 123 10.65 6.80 1.41
C GLU A 123 9.89 5.54 1.87
N TYR A 124 8.56 5.57 1.87
CA TYR A 124 7.73 4.50 2.42
C TYR A 124 6.61 4.09 1.46
N ALA A 125 6.18 2.85 1.59
CA ALA A 125 5.09 2.32 0.79
C ALA A 125 4.24 1.35 1.60
N ILE A 126 2.95 1.30 1.27
CA ILE A 126 2.12 0.12 1.49
C ILE A 126 2.40 -0.83 0.33
N VAL A 127 2.89 -2.03 0.64
CA VAL A 127 3.17 -3.08 -0.33
C VAL A 127 2.06 -4.11 -0.26
N PHE A 128 1.46 -4.41 -1.40
CA PHE A 128 0.60 -5.57 -1.59
C PHE A 128 1.40 -6.67 -2.31
N ARG A 129 1.51 -7.85 -1.69
CA ARG A 129 2.09 -9.05 -2.31
C ARG A 129 1.01 -10.08 -2.60
N GLY A 130 0.79 -10.39 -3.86
CA GLY A 130 -0.06 -11.49 -4.30
C GLY A 130 0.64 -12.85 -4.19
N THR A 131 0.18 -13.82 -4.98
CA THR A 131 0.77 -15.18 -5.02
C THR A 131 1.96 -15.29 -5.99
N THR A 132 2.16 -14.29 -6.84
CA THR A 132 3.19 -14.27 -7.88
C THR A 132 4.21 -13.20 -7.56
N ASP A 133 5.47 -13.61 -7.40
CA ASP A 133 6.56 -12.66 -7.16
C ASP A 133 7.07 -12.09 -8.49
N LEU A 134 6.90 -10.79 -8.69
CA LEU A 134 7.37 -10.07 -9.89
C LEU A 134 8.78 -9.47 -9.74
N ALA A 135 9.29 -9.39 -8.51
CA ALA A 135 10.61 -8.87 -8.18
C ALA A 135 11.23 -9.67 -7.02
N PRO A 136 12.55 -9.87 -6.98
CA PRO A 136 13.19 -10.64 -5.91
C PRO A 136 12.92 -10.10 -4.50
N TRP A 137 12.87 -8.76 -4.35
CA TRP A 137 12.69 -8.12 -3.05
C TRP A 137 11.30 -8.38 -2.43
N LEU A 138 10.29 -8.70 -3.24
CA LEU A 138 8.93 -9.00 -2.77
C LEU A 138 8.88 -10.23 -1.88
N THR A 139 9.81 -11.17 -2.05
CA THR A 139 9.85 -12.40 -1.25
C THR A 139 10.05 -12.14 0.25
N GLN A 140 10.52 -10.94 0.61
CA GLN A 140 10.69 -10.50 2.00
C GLN A 140 9.37 -10.13 2.68
N PHE A 141 8.34 -9.77 1.92
CA PHE A 141 7.04 -9.38 2.42
C PHE A 141 6.14 -10.61 2.60
N PRO A 142 5.29 -10.69 3.64
CA PRO A 142 4.25 -11.72 3.69
C PRO A 142 3.25 -11.50 2.54
N MET A 143 2.49 -12.54 2.18
CA MET A 143 1.37 -12.34 1.26
C MET A 143 0.36 -11.37 1.87
N GLY A 144 -0.13 -10.46 1.04
CA GLY A 144 -1.08 -9.42 1.39
C GLY A 144 -0.44 -8.06 1.65
N LEU A 145 -1.08 -7.28 2.52
CA LEU A 145 -0.69 -5.92 2.85
C LEU A 145 0.43 -5.91 3.89
N SER A 146 1.40 -5.03 3.68
CA SER A 146 2.52 -4.77 4.60
C SER A 146 3.09 -3.38 4.34
N CYS A 147 3.93 -2.88 5.23
CA CYS A 147 4.62 -1.61 5.05
C CYS A 147 6.08 -1.86 4.68
N GLY A 148 6.60 -1.06 3.74
CA GLY A 148 7.96 -1.12 3.25
C GLY A 148 8.66 0.22 3.36
N LYS A 149 9.96 0.19 3.60
CA LYS A 149 10.86 1.34 3.48
C LYS A 149 11.73 1.18 2.24
N CYS A 150 11.93 2.27 1.51
CA CYS A 150 12.75 2.28 0.31
C CYS A 150 14.20 1.87 0.65
N VAL A 151 14.78 1.12 -0.27
CA VAL A 151 16.20 0.77 -0.31
C VAL A 151 16.72 1.29 -1.64
N HIS A 152 17.42 2.42 -1.56
CA HIS A 152 18.02 3.08 -2.71
C HIS A 152 19.11 2.21 -3.34
N GLU A 153 18.96 1.91 -4.62
CA GLU A 153 19.93 1.15 -5.40
C GLU A 153 20.87 2.10 -6.14
N LEU A 154 22.13 1.69 -6.34
CA LEU A 154 23.10 2.52 -7.07
C LEU A 154 22.77 2.63 -8.57
N GLU A 155 22.12 1.61 -9.12
CA GLU A 155 21.71 1.53 -10.52
C GLU A 155 20.36 0.82 -10.62
N GLY A 156 19.47 1.30 -11.50
CA GLY A 156 18.19 0.68 -11.75
C GLY A 156 17.06 1.21 -10.85
N PHE A 157 16.10 0.32 -10.56
CA PHE A 157 14.97 0.63 -9.69
C PHE A 157 15.30 0.29 -8.25
N ASP A 158 14.83 1.15 -7.36
CA ASP A 158 14.88 0.94 -5.93
C ASP A 158 14.03 -0.27 -5.52
N SER A 159 14.30 -0.77 -4.32
CA SER A 159 13.54 -1.86 -3.72
C SER A 159 12.90 -1.43 -2.40
N PHE A 160 12.10 -2.30 -1.81
CA PHE A 160 11.58 -2.09 -0.46
C PHE A 160 12.02 -3.21 0.47
N THR A 161 12.25 -2.87 1.73
CA THR A 161 12.40 -3.84 2.83
C THR A 161 11.25 -3.68 3.83
N PRO A 162 10.75 -4.77 4.43
CA PRO A 162 9.66 -4.69 5.40
C PRO A 162 9.99 -3.80 6.59
N VAL A 163 9.02 -3.00 7.01
CA VAL A 163 9.10 -2.13 8.20
C VAL A 163 7.78 -2.22 8.97
N ALA A 164 7.78 -1.86 10.26
CA ALA A 164 6.55 -1.69 10.99
C ALA A 164 5.76 -0.49 10.43
N CYS A 165 4.43 -0.62 10.34
CA CYS A 165 3.61 0.42 9.71
C CYS A 165 3.59 1.74 10.47
N ASP A 166 3.84 1.70 11.79
CA ASP A 166 3.98 2.88 12.66
C ASP A 166 5.27 3.67 12.46
N GLU A 167 6.21 3.18 11.65
CA GLU A 167 7.42 3.90 11.27
C GLU A 167 7.24 4.81 10.05
N ILE A 168 6.08 4.77 9.37
CA ILE A 168 5.86 5.60 8.18
C ILE A 168 5.85 7.08 8.57
N VAL A 169 6.59 7.87 7.78
CA VAL A 169 6.67 9.33 7.90
C VAL A 169 6.17 9.96 6.62
N ILE A 170 5.18 10.85 6.74
CA ILE A 170 4.80 11.79 5.69
C ILE A 170 5.63 13.06 5.88
N GLU A 171 6.37 13.49 4.85
CA GLU A 171 7.14 14.72 4.88
C GLU A 171 6.38 15.84 4.15
N VAL A 172 6.22 16.98 4.82
CA VAL A 172 5.57 18.19 4.27
C VAL A 172 6.63 19.10 3.63
N ASP A 173 6.27 19.72 2.50
CA ASP A 173 7.11 20.67 1.73
C ASP A 173 8.37 20.09 1.06
N LEU A 174 8.52 18.76 0.97
CA LEU A 174 9.70 18.10 0.35
C LEU A 174 9.43 17.44 -1.01
N ILE A 175 8.35 17.79 -1.72
CA ILE A 175 8.07 17.20 -3.05
C ILE A 175 9.23 17.43 -4.05
N GLU A 176 10.00 18.51 -3.86
CA GLU A 176 11.18 18.79 -4.69
C GLU A 176 12.51 18.29 -4.08
N ASP A 177 12.50 17.71 -2.86
CA ASP A 177 13.69 17.14 -2.23
C ASP A 177 13.80 15.64 -2.53
N THR A 178 15.01 15.20 -2.83
CA THR A 178 15.34 14.03 -3.67
C THR A 178 15.08 12.63 -3.07
N SER A 179 14.26 12.49 -2.02
CA SER A 179 14.05 11.24 -1.26
C SER A 179 12.87 10.38 -1.77
N THR A 180 12.38 10.58 -2.99
CA THR A 180 11.31 9.71 -3.53
C THR A 180 11.89 8.40 -4.03
N CYS A 181 11.31 7.28 -3.60
CA CYS A 181 11.69 5.95 -4.04
C CYS A 181 11.40 5.75 -5.55
N ASN A 182 12.43 5.44 -6.34
CA ASN A 182 12.35 5.19 -7.78
C ASN A 182 12.13 3.70 -8.07
N TRP A 183 10.92 3.19 -7.84
CA TRP A 183 10.63 1.75 -7.90
C TRP A 183 9.94 1.28 -9.21
N THR A 184 9.58 2.21 -10.12
CA THR A 184 8.91 1.95 -11.42
C THR A 184 9.67 2.51 -12.60
#